data_AF-A0A9P5YB88-F1
#
_entry.id   AF-A0A9P5YB88-F1
#
_cell.length_a   1.000
_cell.length_b   1.000
_cell.length_c   1.000
_cell.angle_alpha   90.00
_cell.angle_beta   90.00
_cell.angle_gamma   90.00
#
_symmetry.space_group_name_H-M   'P 1'
#
loop_
_entity.id
_entity.type
_entity.pdbx_description
1 polymer ?
#
loop_
_entity_poly.entity_id
_entity_poly.type
_entity_poly.pdbx_seq_one_letter_code
_entity_poly.pdbx_strand_id
1 'polypeptide(L)'
;MVSAVFEALMWDQFYYNTALFVSFTVIVFDHILTFSDEINYIWKRKMTPFSVIFLLNRYFVLSMMLRIFSIVVQPTNPTMKFDCTSWYVPCNHQWQGS
;
A
#
# COMPACT_ATOMS: atom_id res chain seq x y z
N MET A 1 19.22 24.48 12.14
CA MET A 1 19.22 24.12 10.70
C MET A 1 18.95 22.63 10.51
N VAL A 2 19.74 21.72 11.13
CA VAL A 2 19.55 20.26 11.00
C VAL A 2 18.18 19.76 11.53
N SER A 3 17.66 20.33 12.62
CA SER A 3 16.34 19.98 13.17
C SER A 3 15.17 20.32 12.24
N ALA A 4 15.22 21.47 11.57
CA ALA A 4 14.17 21.88 10.62
C ALA A 4 14.20 21.02 9.34
N VAL A 5 15.38 20.63 8.88
CA VAL A 5 15.53 19.69 7.75
C VAL A 5 15.01 18.30 8.12
N PHE A 6 15.26 17.85 9.35
CA PHE A 6 14.77 16.58 9.86
C PHE A 6 13.23 16.51 9.90
N GLU A 7 12.57 17.57 10.40
CA GLU A 7 11.10 17.65 10.42
C GLU A 7 10.50 17.60 9.01
N ALA A 8 11.08 18.32 8.05
CA ALA A 8 10.62 18.31 6.65
C ALA A 8 10.68 16.91 6.03
N LEU A 9 11.78 16.18 6.25
CA LEU A 9 11.96 14.81 5.75
C LEU A 9 10.96 13.83 6.36
N MET A 10 10.56 14.02 7.63
CA MET A 10 9.56 13.16 8.26
C MET A 10 8.18 13.33 7.64
N TRP A 11 7.79 14.56 7.31
CA TRP A 11 6.54 14.83 6.62
C TRP A 11 6.53 14.21 5.23
N ASP A 12 7.61 14.35 4.46
CA ASP A 12 7.72 13.76 3.12
C ASP A 12 7.56 12.22 3.15
N GLN A 13 8.20 11.56 4.11
CA GLN A 13 8.08 10.11 4.29
C GLN A 13 6.65 9.71 4.68
N PHE A 14 5.99 10.51 5.51
CA PHE A 14 4.61 10.28 5.91
C PHE A 14 3.65 10.39 4.71
N TYR A 15 3.74 11.47 3.94
CA TYR A 15 2.93 11.68 2.75
C TYR A 15 3.08 10.54 1.75
N TYR A 16 4.31 10.07 1.55
CA TYR A 16 4.60 8.96 0.65
C TYR A 16 3.92 7.65 1.09
N ASN A 17 4.02 7.30 2.37
CA ASN A 17 3.41 6.08 2.90
C ASN A 17 1.88 6.13 2.78
N THR A 18 1.23 7.22 3.17
CA THR A 18 -0.23 7.35 3.05
C THR A 18 -0.68 7.26 1.60
N ALA A 19 0.02 7.94 0.68
CA ALA A 19 -0.29 7.87 -0.74
C ALA A 19 -0.17 6.44 -1.30
N LEU A 20 0.84 5.68 -0.85
CA LEU A 20 1.03 4.28 -1.25
C LEU A 20 -0.08 3.36 -0.74
N PHE A 21 -0.52 3.52 0.51
CA PHE A 21 -1.64 2.75 1.06
C PHE A 21 -2.92 3.01 0.25
N VAL A 22 -3.25 4.28 0.00
CA VAL A 22 -4.43 4.65 -0.79
C VAL A 22 -4.34 4.09 -2.20
N SER A 23 -3.19 4.25 -2.86
CA SER A 23 -2.95 3.74 -4.21
C SER A 23 -3.10 2.22 -4.28
N PHE A 24 -2.53 1.51 -3.30
CA PHE A 24 -2.64 0.06 -3.21
C PHE A 24 -4.09 -0.39 -3.01
N THR A 25 -4.84 0.25 -2.11
CA THR A 25 -6.25 -0.06 -1.88
C THR A 25 -7.10 0.17 -3.12
N VAL A 26 -6.89 1.27 -3.85
CA VAL A 26 -7.62 1.57 -5.09
C VAL A 26 -7.33 0.52 -6.16
N ILE A 27 -6.06 0.14 -6.34
CA ILE A 27 -5.68 -0.90 -7.30
C ILE A 27 -6.34 -2.22 -6.95
N VAL A 28 -6.28 -2.67 -5.69
CA VAL A 28 -6.90 -3.93 -5.25
C VAL A 28 -8.42 -3.88 -5.45
N PHE A 29 -9.05 -2.76 -5.13
CA PHE A 29 -10.50 -2.59 -5.29
C PHE A 29 -10.94 -2.71 -6.74
N ASP A 30 -10.22 -2.05 -7.67
CA ASP A 30 -10.48 -2.15 -9.11
C ASP A 30 -10.35 -3.60 -9.63
N HIS A 31 -9.37 -4.34 -9.09
CA HIS A 31 -9.19 -5.76 -9.40
C HIS A 31 -10.36 -6.63 -8.92
N ILE A 32 -10.88 -6.39 -7.73
CA ILE A 32 -12.01 -7.16 -7.18
C ILE A 32 -13.28 -6.93 -8.01
N LEU A 33 -13.56 -5.69 -8.42
CA LEU A 33 -14.76 -5.36 -9.20
C LEU A 33 -14.79 -6.10 -10.54
N THR A 34 -13.69 -6.03 -11.27
CA THR A 34 -13.58 -6.65 -12.61
C THR A 34 -13.40 -8.16 -12.56
N PHE A 35 -12.96 -8.73 -11.43
CA PHE A 35 -12.82 -10.19 -11.25
C PHE A 35 -14.14 -10.96 -11.39
N SER A 36 -15.25 -10.37 -10.92
CA SER A 36 -16.58 -10.99 -11.04
C SER A 36 -16.98 -11.22 -12.50
N ASP A 37 -16.68 -10.24 -13.36
CA ASP A 37 -16.93 -10.33 -14.79
C ASP A 37 -15.96 -11.31 -15.47
N GLU A 38 -14.69 -11.32 -15.07
CA GLU A 38 -13.71 -12.29 -15.58
C GLU A 38 -14.16 -13.73 -15.34
N ILE A 39 -14.63 -14.07 -14.15
CA ILE A 39 -15.14 -15.43 -13.86
C ILE A 39 -16.33 -15.76 -14.76
N ASN A 40 -17.28 -14.83 -14.91
CA ASN A 40 -18.49 -15.11 -15.67
C ASN A 40 -18.27 -15.18 -17.18
N TYR A 41 -17.37 -14.37 -17.74
CA TYR A 41 -17.16 -14.30 -19.18
C TYR A 41 -15.97 -15.11 -19.69
N ILE A 42 -14.90 -15.22 -18.91
CA ILE A 42 -13.67 -15.91 -19.30
C ILE A 42 -13.70 -17.36 -18.83
N TRP A 43 -14.08 -17.62 -17.57
CA TRP A 43 -14.04 -18.98 -17.01
C TRP A 43 -15.21 -19.87 -17.44
N LYS A 44 -16.39 -19.31 -17.73
CA LYS A 44 -17.52 -20.10 -18.25
C LYS A 44 -17.49 -20.33 -19.76
N ARG A 45 -16.67 -19.59 -20.51
CA ARG A 45 -16.52 -19.72 -21.98
C ARG A 45 -15.29 -20.55 -22.33
N LYS A 46 -15.17 -20.98 -23.59
CA LYS A 46 -13.95 -21.64 -24.11
C LYS A 46 -12.74 -20.71 -23.91
N MET A 47 -11.93 -21.02 -22.90
CA MET A 47 -10.68 -20.34 -22.59
C MET A 47 -9.75 -20.39 -23.79
N THR A 48 -9.51 -19.23 -24.42
CA THR A 48 -8.46 -19.12 -25.43
C THR A 48 -7.12 -18.90 -24.73
N PRO A 49 -6.00 -19.40 -25.29
CA PRO A 49 -4.68 -19.19 -24.71
C PRO A 49 -4.33 -17.70 -24.54
N PHE A 50 -4.84 -16.83 -25.41
CA PHE A 50 -4.71 -15.38 -25.27
C PHE A 50 -5.39 -14.83 -23.99
N SER A 51 -6.58 -15.33 -23.64
CA SER A 51 -7.28 -14.95 -22.41
C SER A 51 -6.49 -15.37 -21.16
N VAL A 52 -5.85 -16.54 -21.21
CA VAL A 52 -5.02 -17.03 -20.09
C VAL A 52 -3.76 -16.18 -19.92
N ILE A 53 -3.08 -15.82 -21.01
CA ILE A 53 -1.90 -14.94 -20.97
C ILE A 53 -2.28 -13.55 -20.42
N PHE A 54 -3.44 -13.02 -20.83
CA PHE A 54 -3.95 -11.76 -20.32
C PHE A 54 -4.21 -11.81 -18.81
N LEU A 55 -4.85 -12.86 -18.30
CA LEU A 55 -5.07 -13.05 -16.88
C LEU A 55 -3.75 -13.20 -16.11
N LEU A 56 -2.82 -14.02 -16.61
CA LEU A 56 -1.51 -14.21 -15.99
C LEU A 56 -0.75 -12.88 -15.83
N ASN A 57 -0.74 -12.04 -16.86
CA ASN A 57 -0.12 -10.72 -16.81
C ASN A 57 -0.75 -9.86 -15.69
N ARG A 58 -2.08 -9.89 -15.58
CA ARG A 58 -2.82 -9.14 -14.56
C ARG A 58 -2.45 -9.57 -13.13
N TYR A 59 -2.48 -10.87 -12.83
CA TYR A 59 -2.15 -11.36 -11.48
C TYR A 59 -0.66 -11.24 -11.16
N PHE A 60 0.21 -11.33 -12.17
CA PHE A 60 1.64 -11.12 -11.98
C PHE A 60 1.95 -9.69 -11.56
N VAL A 61 1.34 -8.69 -12.22
CA VAL A 61 1.47 -7.27 -11.83
C VAL A 61 0.97 -7.05 -10.40
N LEU A 62 -0.17 -7.62 -10.04
CA LEU A 62 -0.70 -7.55 -8.67
C LEU A 62 0.28 -8.13 -7.63
N SER A 63 0.90 -9.28 -7.95
CA SER A 63 1.90 -9.92 -7.10
C SER A 63 3.17 -9.08 -6.93
N MET A 64 3.59 -8.39 -7.99
CA MET A 64 4.73 -7.48 -7.96
C MET A 64 4.42 -6.23 -7.12
N MET A 65 3.22 -5.68 -7.24
CA MET A 65 2.79 -4.52 -6.44
C MET A 65 2.71 -4.85 -4.95
N LEU A 66 2.22 -6.05 -4.59
CA LEU A 66 2.22 -6.55 -3.22
C LEU A 66 3.64 -6.64 -2.64
N ARG A 67 4.60 -7.14 -3.44
CA ARG A 67 6.02 -7.21 -3.06
C ARG A 67 6.59 -5.82 -2.79
N ILE A 68 6.36 -4.87 -3.70
CA ILE A 68 6.86 -3.49 -3.56
C ILE A 68 6.28 -2.86 -2.28
N PHE A 69 4.97 -2.97 -2.08
CA PHE A 69 4.30 -2.45 -0.88
C PHE A 69 4.90 -3.02 0.40
N SER A 70 5.17 -4.34 0.45
CA SER A 70 5.76 -4.99 1.64
C SER A 70 7.19 -4.52 1.96
N ILE A 71 7.95 -4.08 0.96
CA ILE A 71 9.32 -3.55 1.14
C ILE A 71 9.25 -2.11 1.63
N VAL A 72 8.34 -1.31 1.07
CA VAL A 72 8.24 0.11 1.37
C VAL A 72 7.60 0.39 2.73
N VAL A 73 6.67 -0.46 3.17
CA VAL A 73 5.96 -0.32 4.45
C VAL A 73 6.78 -0.84 5.64
N GLN A 74 8.00 -1.34 5.44
CA GLN A 74 8.83 -1.81 6.55
C GLN A 74 9.11 -0.69 7.56
N PRO A 75 8.83 -0.89 8.86
CA PRO A 75 9.24 0.06 9.88
C PRO A 75 10.76 -0.02 10.03
N THR A 76 11.48 1.03 9.62
CA THR A 76 12.95 1.09 9.71
C THR A 76 13.48 1.27 11.13
N ASN A 77 12.66 1.15 12.18
CA ASN A 77 13.11 1.12 13.57
C ASN A 77 12.15 0.34 14.49
N PRO A 78 12.61 -0.67 15.24
CA PRO A 78 11.77 -1.49 16.13
C PRO A 78 11.33 -0.77 17.44
N THR A 79 11.62 0.52 17.63
CA THR A 79 11.28 1.27 18.85
C THR A 79 10.10 2.23 18.70
N MET A 80 9.46 2.29 17.54
CA MET A 80 8.27 3.12 17.34
C MET A 80 7.02 2.32 17.79
N LYS A 81 6.64 2.49 19.06
CA LYS A 81 5.36 2.00 19.57
C LYS A 81 4.23 2.67 18.78
N PHE A 82 3.40 1.88 18.14
CA PHE A 82 2.10 2.29 17.63
C PHE A 82 1.18 2.50 18.83
N ASP A 83 1.05 3.73 19.31
CA ASP A 83 0.11 4.05 20.38
C ASP A 83 -1.27 4.46 19.82
N CYS A 84 -2.30 4.01 20.52
CA CYS A 84 -3.63 3.73 20.00
C CYS A 84 -4.55 4.96 19.98
N THR A 85 -4.37 5.92 19.06
CA THR A 85 -5.49 6.83 18.70
C THR A 85 -5.41 7.48 17.32
N SER A 86 -4.35 7.25 16.55
CA SER A 86 -4.30 7.59 15.13
C SER A 86 -3.24 6.72 14.46
N TRP A 87 -3.62 5.96 13.43
CA TRP A 87 -2.79 4.98 12.73
C TRP A 87 -1.54 5.57 12.04
N TYR A 88 -1.30 6.87 12.17
CA TYR A 88 -0.49 7.64 11.24
C TYR A 88 0.33 8.78 11.88
N VAL A 89 0.22 9.02 13.19
CA VAL A 89 0.95 10.13 13.84
C VAL A 89 1.75 9.59 15.03
N PRO A 90 3.09 9.76 15.09
CA PRO A 90 3.79 9.54 16.35
C PRO A 90 3.25 10.52 17.38
N CYS A 91 2.81 10.02 18.54
CA CYS A 91 2.63 10.85 19.71
C CYS A 91 3.97 11.50 20.06
N ASN A 92 4.19 12.70 19.54
CA ASN A 92 4.94 13.74 20.22
C ASN A 92 4.22 13.93 21.55
N HIS A 93 4.67 13.21 22.57
CA HIS A 93 4.44 13.60 23.93
C HIS A 93 5.71 14.26 24.46
N GLN A 94 5.95 15.51 24.07
CA GLN A 94 6.56 16.44 25.02
C GLN A 94 5.55 16.68 26.15
N TRP A 95 5.54 15.80 27.16
CA TRP A 95 5.07 16.21 28.49
C TRP A 95 6.14 17.18 29.05
N GLN A 96 6.00 18.47 28.81
CA GLN A 96 6.52 19.50 29.72
C GLN A 96 5.54 19.60 30.89
N GLY A 97 5.68 18.68 31.84
CA GLY A 97 4.97 18.73 33.12
C GLY A 97 5.82 19.45 34.16
N SER A 98 5.34 20.65 34.56
CA SER A 98 5.59 21.43 35.79
C SER A 98 7.01 21.48 36.36
#